data_AF-A0A6L9KUT8-F1
#
_entry.id   AF-A0A6L9KUT8-F1
#
_cell.length_a   1.000
_cell.length_b   1.000
_cell.length_c   1.000
_cell.angle_alpha   90.00
_cell.angle_beta   90.00
_cell.angle_gamma   90.00
#
_symmetry.space_group_name_H-M   'P 1'
#
loop_
_entity.id
_entity.type
_entity.pdbx_description
1 polymer ?
#
loop_
_entity_poly.entity_id
_entity_poly.type
_entity_poly.pdbx_seq_one_letter_code
_entity_poly.pdbx_strand_id
1 'polypeptide(L)'
;MRRQFVLAVISAAALAACSSVKPIQQDQPLLLAAGDGIAAVQFNALDHLTQVQVVSAQSGGETLNIPSVPVGKSTFLFEVPAGRYCLQRFYFGSTLIYREGQRGDCFVVPAGAIGFSGVYSPRGENGQVVTGQDLDVASESAALRRDYPRIAAQFLQPEPAPAPAQAPMPAQTRQASNGQTTTWLKHETHPLEDDVYLRNDTQWPIVITTFVLYDCANIKPACTTTHPDFKLAPHQTRIFMQIAPADPQGAYAFYYRFSYRFQISQ
;
A
#
# COMPACT_ATOMS: atom_id res chain seq x y z
N MET A 1 58.17 -44.94 -10.84
CA MET A 1 57.93 -43.60 -10.25
C MET A 1 57.02 -42.80 -11.15
N ARG A 2 55.71 -42.71 -10.87
CA ARG A 2 54.78 -41.72 -11.45
C ARG A 2 53.65 -41.52 -10.43
N ARG A 3 53.66 -40.38 -9.73
CA ARG A 3 52.66 -40.01 -8.73
C ARG A 3 51.47 -39.37 -9.45
N GLN A 4 50.29 -39.97 -9.34
CA GLN A 4 49.03 -39.35 -9.70
C GLN A 4 48.62 -38.39 -8.59
N PHE A 5 48.52 -37.09 -8.91
CA PHE A 5 47.89 -36.09 -8.06
C PHE A 5 46.39 -36.08 -8.39
N VAL A 6 45.56 -36.51 -7.45
CA VAL A 6 44.11 -36.34 -7.50
C VAL A 6 43.81 -34.98 -6.87
N LEU A 7 43.48 -33.98 -7.69
CA LEU A 7 42.88 -32.73 -7.22
C LEU A 7 41.39 -32.98 -6.97
N ALA A 8 40.98 -33.03 -5.71
CA ALA A 8 39.58 -32.92 -5.32
C ALA A 8 39.19 -31.43 -5.31
N VAL A 9 38.45 -31.00 -6.33
CA VAL A 9 37.80 -29.68 -6.35
C VAL A 9 36.54 -29.78 -5.49
N ILE A 10 36.61 -29.28 -4.27
CA ILE A 10 35.44 -29.11 -3.40
C ILE A 10 34.72 -27.84 -3.86
N SER A 11 33.75 -28.01 -4.75
CA SER A 11 32.81 -26.95 -5.11
C SER A 11 31.83 -26.73 -3.97
N ALA A 12 32.14 -25.78 -3.08
CA ALA A 12 31.18 -25.22 -2.14
C ALA A 12 30.18 -24.36 -2.93
N ALA A 13 29.11 -24.99 -3.41
CA ALA A 13 27.94 -24.30 -3.93
C ALA A 13 27.25 -23.61 -2.75
N ALA A 14 27.56 -22.33 -2.55
CA ALA A 14 26.76 -21.44 -1.71
C ALA A 14 25.36 -21.36 -2.33
N LEU A 15 24.43 -22.14 -1.78
CA LEU A 15 23.01 -21.97 -1.96
C LEU A 15 22.64 -20.61 -1.35
N ALA A 16 22.81 -19.55 -2.11
CA ALA A 16 22.13 -18.28 -1.87
C ALA A 16 20.64 -18.55 -2.11
N ALA A 17 19.97 -19.13 -1.11
CA ALA A 17 18.53 -19.15 -1.07
C ALA A 17 18.08 -17.68 -1.11
N CYS A 18 17.40 -17.28 -2.17
CA CYS A 18 16.66 -16.03 -2.19
C CYS A 18 15.49 -16.16 -1.22
N SER A 19 15.75 -16.11 0.09
CA SER A 19 14.73 -16.08 1.12
C SER A 19 14.08 -14.70 1.10
N SER A 20 12.97 -14.60 0.36
CA SER A 20 12.03 -13.51 0.57
C SER A 20 11.37 -13.73 1.93
N VAL A 21 11.65 -12.87 2.90
CA VAL A 21 10.95 -12.91 4.19
C VAL A 21 9.50 -12.50 3.96
N LYS A 22 8.58 -13.36 4.38
CA LYS A 22 7.14 -13.07 4.32
C LYS A 22 6.73 -12.29 5.56
N PRO A 23 5.68 -11.46 5.48
CA PRO A 23 5.12 -10.84 6.67
C PRO A 23 4.78 -11.90 7.73
N ILE A 24 5.00 -11.58 9.00
CA ILE A 24 4.61 -12.42 10.14
C ILE A 24 3.11 -12.70 10.02
N GLN A 25 2.74 -13.98 10.03
CA GLN A 25 1.34 -14.38 10.05
C GLN A 25 0.78 -14.31 11.48
N GLN A 26 -0.51 -14.03 11.58
CA GLN A 26 -1.23 -13.75 12.84
C GLN A 26 -1.23 -14.90 13.86
N ASP A 27 -0.87 -16.10 13.45
CA ASP A 27 -0.96 -17.34 14.21
C ASP A 27 0.40 -17.87 14.69
N GLN A 28 1.49 -17.14 14.46
CA GLN A 28 2.84 -17.61 14.80
C GLN A 28 3.38 -16.90 16.06
N PRO A 29 3.83 -17.65 17.09
CA PRO A 29 4.49 -17.06 18.24
C PRO A 29 5.76 -16.34 17.80
N LEU A 30 5.89 -15.09 18.21
CA LEU A 30 7.00 -14.23 17.83
C LEU A 30 8.21 -14.50 18.73
N LEU A 31 9.18 -15.26 18.22
CA LEU A 31 10.40 -15.61 18.93
C LEU A 31 11.61 -15.03 18.21
N LEU A 32 12.02 -13.82 18.61
CA LEU A 32 13.17 -13.13 18.03
C LEU A 32 14.49 -13.83 18.38
N ALA A 33 15.31 -14.12 17.36
CA ALA A 33 16.68 -14.54 17.59
C ALA A 33 17.57 -13.41 18.12
N ALA A 34 18.72 -13.77 18.69
CA ALA A 34 19.68 -12.79 19.19
C ALA A 34 20.27 -11.99 18.02
N GLY A 35 19.99 -10.68 17.99
CA GLY A 35 20.39 -9.78 16.91
C GLY A 35 19.27 -9.40 15.95
N ASP A 36 18.10 -10.03 16.08
CA ASP A 36 16.93 -9.73 15.26
C ASP A 36 16.03 -8.68 15.94
N GLY A 37 15.20 -8.03 15.15
CA GLY A 37 14.17 -7.10 15.59
C GLY A 37 12.93 -7.22 14.71
N ILE A 38 11.97 -6.32 14.91
CA ILE A 38 10.73 -6.28 14.12
C ILE A 38 10.72 -5.05 13.24
N ALA A 39 10.61 -5.24 11.93
CA ALA A 39 10.31 -4.16 10.99
C ALA A 39 8.79 -3.94 10.96
N ALA A 40 8.33 -2.78 11.43
CA ALA A 40 6.97 -2.30 11.27
C ALA A 40 6.90 -1.35 10.07
N VAL A 41 6.41 -1.88 8.95
CA VAL A 41 6.28 -1.14 7.68
C VAL A 41 4.84 -0.68 7.53
N GLN A 42 4.62 0.63 7.55
CA GLN A 42 3.28 1.21 7.42
C GLN A 42 3.12 1.97 6.11
N PHE A 43 1.98 1.75 5.49
CA PHE A 43 1.53 2.46 4.30
C PHE A 43 0.23 3.20 4.60
N ASN A 44 0.03 4.32 3.93
CA ASN A 44 -1.26 4.97 3.75
C ASN A 44 -1.45 5.18 2.24
N ALA A 45 -1.87 4.12 1.56
CA ALA A 45 -1.89 4.09 0.11
C ALA A 45 -3.21 4.69 -0.42
N LEU A 46 -3.12 5.58 -1.41
CA LEU A 46 -4.33 6.09 -2.09
C LEU A 46 -4.84 5.15 -3.18
N ASP A 47 -4.03 4.18 -3.58
CA ASP A 47 -4.38 3.12 -4.53
C ASP A 47 -3.71 1.80 -4.09
N HIS A 48 -4.16 0.69 -4.66
CA HIS A 48 -3.54 -0.61 -4.46
C HIS A 48 -2.09 -0.60 -4.94
N LEU A 49 -1.17 -0.94 -4.02
CA LEU A 49 0.23 -1.17 -4.36
C LEU A 49 0.46 -2.65 -4.55
N THR A 50 1.31 -3.04 -5.49
CA THR A 50 1.71 -4.44 -5.67
C THR A 50 3.22 -4.58 -5.76
N GLN A 51 3.70 -5.78 -5.43
CA GLN A 51 5.13 -6.16 -5.44
C GLN A 51 6.03 -5.13 -4.73
N VAL A 52 5.58 -4.68 -3.57
CA VAL A 52 6.33 -3.74 -2.74
C VAL A 52 7.53 -4.47 -2.15
N GLN A 53 8.71 -3.85 -2.26
CA GLN A 53 9.96 -4.37 -1.73
C GLN A 53 10.65 -3.33 -0.85
N VAL A 54 10.92 -3.75 0.38
CA VAL A 54 11.81 -3.05 1.30
C VAL A 54 13.08 -3.89 1.42
N VAL A 55 14.24 -3.31 1.13
CA VAL A 55 15.52 -4.02 1.13
C VAL A 55 16.40 -3.56 2.27
N SER A 56 17.20 -4.47 2.81
CA SER A 56 18.32 -4.07 3.67
C SER A 56 19.31 -3.20 2.90
N ALA A 57 19.76 -2.12 3.53
CA ALA A 57 20.82 -1.25 3.02
C ALA A 57 22.22 -1.89 3.18
N GLN A 58 22.32 -3.02 3.88
CA GLN A 58 23.55 -3.78 4.02
C GLN A 58 23.67 -4.78 2.86
N SER A 59 24.88 -4.96 2.32
CA SER A 59 25.12 -5.89 1.21
C SER A 59 24.71 -7.32 1.56
N GLY A 60 23.83 -7.92 0.76
CA GLY A 60 23.37 -9.30 0.95
C GLY A 60 22.30 -9.47 2.03
N GLY A 61 21.74 -8.38 2.55
CA GLY A 61 20.63 -8.45 3.50
C GLY A 61 19.29 -8.80 2.84
N GLU A 62 18.33 -9.20 3.67
CA GLU A 62 17.05 -9.73 3.21
C GLU A 62 16.14 -8.68 2.57
N THR A 63 15.32 -9.12 1.62
CA THR A 63 14.26 -8.33 0.98
C THR A 63 12.92 -8.69 1.60
N LEU A 64 12.27 -7.70 2.18
CA LEU A 64 10.91 -7.78 2.69
C LEU A 64 9.95 -7.58 1.53
N ASN A 65 9.16 -8.61 1.23
CA ASN A 65 8.22 -8.58 0.12
C ASN A 65 6.80 -8.45 0.64
N ILE A 66 6.11 -7.39 0.22
CA ILE A 66 4.68 -7.18 0.47
C ILE A 66 3.96 -7.35 -0.87
N PRO A 67 3.28 -8.48 -1.10
CA PRO A 67 2.66 -8.78 -2.40
C PRO A 67 1.64 -7.72 -2.82
N SER A 68 0.84 -7.26 -1.86
CA SER A 68 -0.14 -6.20 -2.07
C SER A 68 -0.31 -5.34 -0.81
N VAL A 69 -0.53 -4.05 -1.03
CA VAL A 69 -0.95 -3.09 0.00
C VAL A 69 -2.33 -2.59 -0.41
N PRO A 70 -3.37 -2.81 0.41
CA PRO A 70 -4.69 -2.28 0.13
C PRO A 70 -4.73 -0.76 0.31
N VAL A 71 -5.73 -0.13 -0.30
CA VAL A 71 -6.01 1.29 -0.11
C VAL A 71 -6.24 1.60 1.39
N GLY A 72 -5.72 2.74 1.84
CA GLY A 72 -5.79 3.22 3.21
C GLY A 72 -4.58 2.82 4.05
N LYS A 73 -4.74 2.95 5.38
CA LYS A 73 -3.67 2.63 6.35
C LYS A 73 -3.52 1.11 6.51
N SER A 74 -2.31 0.62 6.29
CA SER A 74 -1.93 -0.78 6.45
C SER A 74 -0.58 -0.92 7.15
N THR A 75 -0.45 -1.85 8.08
CA THR A 75 0.81 -2.14 8.78
C THR A 75 1.20 -3.58 8.57
N PHE A 76 2.45 -3.80 8.17
CA PHE A 76 3.06 -5.11 7.97
C PHE A 76 4.23 -5.28 8.94
N LEU A 77 4.32 -6.45 9.57
CA LEU A 77 5.38 -6.78 10.51
C LEU A 77 6.27 -7.88 9.93
N PHE A 78 7.58 -7.74 10.09
CA PHE A 78 8.57 -8.74 9.68
C PHE A 78 9.57 -8.95 10.81
N GLU A 79 9.95 -10.20 11.06
CA GLU A 79 11.14 -10.52 11.83
C GLU A 79 12.34 -10.43 10.90
N VAL A 80 13.31 -9.60 11.28
CA VAL A 80 14.45 -9.27 10.42
C VAL A 80 15.71 -9.03 11.27
N PRO A 81 16.92 -9.26 10.72
CA PRO A 81 18.14 -8.84 11.39
C PRO A 81 18.14 -7.34 11.73
N ALA A 82 18.76 -6.96 12.84
CA ALA A 82 18.93 -5.55 13.15
C ALA A 82 19.73 -4.83 12.06
N GLY A 83 19.21 -3.72 11.57
CA GLY A 83 19.79 -3.06 10.41
C GLY A 83 18.99 -1.90 9.87
N ARG A 84 19.45 -1.35 8.76
CA ARG A 84 18.79 -0.26 8.04
C ARG A 84 18.06 -0.84 6.83
N TYR A 85 16.79 -0.51 6.69
CA TYR A 85 15.91 -1.01 5.64
C TYR A 85 15.34 0.15 4.85
N CYS A 86 15.23 0.02 3.52
CA CYS A 86 14.80 1.07 2.61
C CYS A 86 13.73 0.57 1.65
N LEU A 87 12.67 1.34 1.43
CA LEU A 87 11.72 1.08 0.35
C LEU A 87 12.46 1.21 -0.98
N GLN A 88 12.54 0.13 -1.75
CA GLN A 88 13.29 0.09 -3.00
C GLN A 88 12.36 0.17 -4.21
N ARG A 89 11.28 -0.60 -4.22
CA ARG A 89 10.35 -0.60 -5.36
C ARG A 89 8.94 -0.99 -4.99
N PHE A 90 8.00 -0.59 -5.82
CA PHE A 90 6.61 -1.04 -5.78
C PHE A 90 5.93 -0.66 -7.09
N TYR A 91 4.80 -1.29 -7.38
CA TYR A 91 3.90 -0.88 -8.45
C TYR A 91 2.77 -0.04 -7.90
N PHE A 92 2.49 1.07 -8.57
CA PHE A 92 1.28 1.89 -8.40
C PHE A 92 0.49 1.83 -9.71
N GLY A 93 -0.63 1.11 -9.70
CA GLY A 93 -1.27 0.68 -10.95
C GLY A 93 -0.31 -0.16 -11.80
N SER A 94 -0.07 0.24 -13.05
CA SER A 94 0.89 -0.40 -13.96
C SER A 94 2.31 0.20 -13.91
N THR A 95 2.52 1.27 -13.13
CA THR A 95 3.79 1.98 -13.09
C THR A 95 4.71 1.38 -12.04
N LEU A 96 5.88 0.88 -12.46
CA LEU A 96 6.95 0.48 -11.56
C LEU A 96 7.69 1.71 -11.06
N ILE A 97 7.71 1.89 -9.75
CA ILE A 97 8.51 2.91 -9.08
C ILE A 97 9.76 2.24 -8.50
N TYR A 98 10.93 2.78 -8.84
CA TYR A 98 12.22 2.36 -8.29
C TYR A 98 12.85 3.52 -7.52
N ARG A 99 13.44 3.22 -6.37
CA ARG A 99 14.04 4.20 -5.45
C ARG A 99 15.46 3.73 -5.13
N GLU A 100 16.44 4.49 -5.58
CA GLU A 100 17.84 4.32 -5.19
C GLU A 100 18.08 4.96 -3.83
N GLY A 101 17.60 4.31 -2.76
CA GLY A 101 18.08 4.51 -1.39
C GLY A 101 18.21 5.95 -0.88
N GLN A 102 17.39 6.89 -1.38
CA GLN A 102 17.45 8.29 -0.96
C GLN A 102 17.09 8.42 0.54
N ARG A 103 17.64 9.45 1.20
CA ARG A 103 17.63 9.61 2.68
C ARG A 103 16.26 9.55 3.35
N GLY A 104 15.15 9.69 2.61
CA GLY A 104 13.79 9.70 3.13
C GLY A 104 12.99 8.41 2.93
N ASP A 105 13.60 7.30 2.49
CA ASP A 105 12.87 6.03 2.27
C ASP A 105 13.32 4.91 3.21
N CYS A 106 14.22 5.21 4.16
CA CYS A 106 14.84 4.21 5.01
C CYS A 106 14.52 4.40 6.50
N PHE A 107 14.52 3.30 7.23
CA PHE A 107 14.38 3.27 8.69
C PHE A 107 15.34 2.26 9.31
N VAL A 108 15.50 2.32 10.63
CA VAL A 108 16.40 1.44 11.39
C VAL A 108 15.58 0.49 12.26
N VAL A 109 15.92 -0.79 12.20
CA VAL A 109 15.40 -1.84 13.07
C VAL A 109 16.47 -2.17 14.11
N PRO A 110 16.28 -1.79 15.38
CA PRO A 110 17.17 -2.18 16.47
C PRO A 110 16.95 -3.65 16.88
N ALA A 111 18.02 -4.30 17.35
CA ALA A 111 17.93 -5.66 17.90
C ALA A 111 17.04 -5.68 19.16
N GLY A 112 16.17 -6.69 19.27
CA GLY A 112 15.23 -6.88 20.37
C GLY A 112 14.10 -5.85 20.42
N ALA A 113 13.93 -5.02 19.39
CA ALA A 113 12.96 -3.94 19.38
C ALA A 113 12.31 -3.73 18.01
N ILE A 114 11.31 -2.86 17.96
CA ILE A 114 10.54 -2.56 16.75
C ILE A 114 11.13 -1.31 16.07
N GLY A 115 11.54 -1.45 14.82
CA GLY A 115 11.86 -0.35 13.93
C GLY A 115 10.63 0.06 13.12
N PHE A 116 10.28 1.34 13.13
CA PHE A 116 9.12 1.87 12.41
C PHE A 116 9.54 2.64 11.15
N SER A 117 8.89 2.37 10.03
CA SER A 117 9.22 3.00 8.74
C SER A 117 8.81 4.46 8.60
N GLY A 118 7.97 4.98 9.51
CA GLY A 118 7.09 6.10 9.17
C GLY A 118 5.93 5.63 8.28
N VAL A 119 5.11 6.57 7.82
CA VAL A 119 3.97 6.25 6.96
C VAL A 119 4.32 6.51 5.50
N TYR A 120 4.60 5.46 4.75
CA TYR A 120 4.75 5.57 3.30
C TYR A 120 3.41 5.97 2.68
N SER A 121 3.36 7.13 2.05
CA SER A 121 2.15 7.67 1.44
C SER A 121 2.37 7.92 -0.06
N PRO A 122 2.58 6.85 -0.86
CA PRO A 122 2.70 6.98 -2.30
C PRO A 122 1.41 7.55 -2.90
N ARG A 123 1.57 8.58 -3.72
CA ARG A 123 0.46 9.34 -4.33
C ARG A 123 0.90 9.93 -5.66
N GLY A 124 -0.06 10.17 -6.55
CA GLY A 124 0.16 11.02 -7.72
C GLY A 124 0.19 12.50 -7.29
N GLU A 125 1.27 13.21 -7.62
CA GLU A 125 1.44 14.64 -7.42
C GLU A 125 2.04 15.23 -8.71
N ASN A 126 1.35 16.18 -9.35
CA ASN A 126 1.73 16.78 -10.64
C ASN A 126 1.95 15.75 -11.78
N GLY A 127 1.14 14.69 -11.84
CA GLY A 127 1.32 13.62 -12.83
C GLY A 127 2.55 12.73 -12.57
N GLN A 128 3.26 12.93 -11.46
CA GLN A 128 4.37 12.09 -11.02
C GLN A 128 3.96 11.28 -9.80
N VAL A 129 4.47 10.06 -9.67
CA VAL A 129 4.29 9.30 -8.43
C VAL A 129 5.32 9.78 -7.43
N VAL A 130 4.86 10.45 -6.38
CA VAL A 130 5.68 10.81 -5.22
C VAL A 130 5.45 9.82 -4.11
N THR A 131 6.49 9.56 -3.32
CA THR A 131 6.45 8.58 -2.22
C THR A 131 6.89 9.25 -0.93
N GLY A 132 6.16 10.31 -0.59
CA GLY A 132 6.41 11.02 0.66
C GLY A 132 6.25 10.07 1.84
N GLN A 133 7.18 10.13 2.79
CA GLN A 133 6.95 9.63 4.14
C GLN A 133 6.31 10.75 4.95
N ASP A 134 5.21 10.46 5.65
CA ASP A 134 4.80 11.33 6.75
C ASP A 134 5.77 11.08 7.91
N LEU A 135 6.58 12.10 8.20
CA LEU A 135 7.67 12.06 9.16
C LEU A 135 7.29 12.65 10.52
N ASP A 136 6.00 12.86 10.81
CA ASP A 136 5.58 13.02 12.21
C ASP A 136 5.68 11.66 12.94
N VAL A 137 6.91 11.19 13.04
CA VAL A 137 7.29 9.91 13.64
C VAL A 137 6.82 9.88 15.08
N ALA A 138 6.77 11.01 15.79
CA ALA A 138 6.31 11.07 17.17
C ALA A 138 4.81 10.77 17.28
N SER A 139 3.98 11.45 16.49
CA SER A 139 2.53 11.25 16.46
C SER A 139 2.15 9.86 15.94
N GLU A 140 2.78 9.41 14.86
CA GLU A 140 2.49 8.10 14.27
C GLU A 140 3.07 6.95 15.12
N SER A 141 4.22 7.12 15.79
CA SER A 141 4.68 6.15 16.79
C SER A 141 3.74 6.07 17.99
N ALA A 142 3.17 7.20 18.41
CA ALA A 142 2.18 7.22 19.49
C ALA A 142 0.87 6.55 19.04
N ALA A 143 0.44 6.76 17.80
CA ALA A 143 -0.70 6.05 17.20
C ALA A 143 -0.44 4.56 17.11
N LEU A 144 0.74 4.14 16.63
CA LEU A 144 1.14 2.75 16.57
C LEU A 144 1.17 2.11 17.95
N ARG A 145 1.75 2.77 18.97
CA ARG A 145 1.74 2.28 20.36
C ARG A 145 0.33 2.12 20.92
N ARG A 146 -0.58 3.02 20.57
CA ARG A 146 -2.00 2.97 20.97
C ARG A 146 -2.73 1.83 20.28
N ASP A 147 -2.44 1.59 19.01
CA ASP A 147 -3.05 0.53 18.22
C ASP A 147 -2.36 -0.81 18.44
N TYR A 148 -1.16 -0.82 19.01
CA TYR A 148 -0.33 -1.99 19.23
C TYR A 148 -1.06 -3.07 20.03
N PRO A 149 -1.82 -2.81 21.10
CA PRO A 149 -2.58 -3.85 21.79
C PRO A 149 -3.61 -4.53 20.88
N ARG A 150 -4.28 -3.79 19.98
CA ARG A 150 -5.23 -4.36 19.01
C ARG A 150 -4.49 -5.16 17.94
N ILE A 151 -3.37 -4.64 17.45
CA ILE A 151 -2.51 -5.31 16.47
C ILE A 151 -1.96 -6.60 17.10
N ALA A 152 -1.30 -6.51 18.25
CA ALA A 152 -0.75 -7.62 19.03
C ALA A 152 -1.82 -8.63 19.45
N ALA A 153 -3.05 -8.23 19.79
CA ALA A 153 -4.15 -9.16 20.07
C ALA A 153 -4.52 -10.03 18.85
N GLN A 154 -4.21 -9.59 17.64
CA GLN A 154 -4.34 -10.43 16.44
C GLN A 154 -3.20 -11.45 16.32
N PHE A 155 -2.07 -11.26 17.02
CA PHE A 155 -0.90 -12.16 17.02
C PHE A 155 -0.77 -13.01 18.29
N LEU A 156 -1.48 -12.66 19.35
CA LEU A 156 -1.39 -13.28 20.69
C LEU A 156 -2.61 -14.12 21.04
N GLN A 157 -3.35 -14.65 20.05
CA GLN A 157 -4.45 -15.55 20.38
C GLN A 157 -3.89 -16.73 21.21
N PRO A 158 -4.50 -17.05 22.37
CA PRO A 158 -4.08 -18.22 23.13
C PRO A 158 -4.27 -19.45 22.24
N GLU A 159 -3.30 -20.36 22.31
CA GLU A 159 -3.31 -21.66 21.62
C GLU A 159 -4.72 -22.25 21.69
N PRO A 160 -5.36 -22.61 20.55
CA PRO A 160 -6.71 -23.14 20.57
C PRO A 160 -6.71 -24.38 21.45
N ALA A 161 -7.47 -24.35 22.55
CA ALA A 161 -7.69 -25.55 23.33
C ALA A 161 -8.19 -26.66 22.39
N PRO A 162 -7.67 -27.90 22.49
CA PRO A 162 -8.06 -28.99 21.60
C PRO A 162 -9.58 -29.11 21.58
N ALA A 163 -10.16 -28.97 20.40
CA ALA A 163 -11.61 -28.89 20.24
C ALA A 163 -12.27 -30.18 20.74
N PRO A 164 -13.28 -30.12 21.63
CA PRO A 164 -14.17 -31.26 21.82
C PRO A 164 -14.92 -31.50 20.49
N ALA A 165 -15.05 -32.77 20.09
CA ALA A 165 -15.70 -33.16 18.84
C ALA A 165 -17.09 -32.51 18.71
N GLN A 166 -17.26 -31.62 17.74
CA GLN A 166 -18.53 -30.92 17.52
C GLN A 166 -19.38 -31.64 16.46
N ALA A 167 -20.62 -31.91 16.83
CA ALA A 167 -21.71 -32.32 15.95
C ALA A 167 -22.03 -31.22 14.91
N PRO A 168 -22.64 -31.56 13.76
CA PRO A 168 -22.81 -30.61 12.67
C PRO A 168 -23.94 -29.62 12.97
N MET A 169 -23.65 -28.32 12.88
CA MET A 169 -24.65 -27.24 12.90
C MET A 169 -24.21 -26.06 12.01
N PRO A 170 -25.16 -25.20 11.58
CA PRO A 170 -25.36 -24.82 10.19
C PRO A 170 -24.62 -23.55 9.77
N ALA A 171 -24.54 -23.37 8.45
CA ALA A 171 -23.94 -22.23 7.78
C ALA A 171 -24.45 -20.88 8.33
N GLN A 172 -23.52 -20.05 8.81
CA GLN A 172 -23.74 -18.63 9.04
C GLN A 172 -22.76 -17.77 8.24
N THR A 173 -23.39 -16.78 7.63
CA THR A 173 -23.03 -15.72 6.69
C THR A 173 -21.69 -15.01 6.93
N ARG A 174 -20.89 -14.88 5.86
CA ARG A 174 -19.73 -13.98 5.74
C ARG A 174 -20.18 -12.52 5.82
N GLN A 175 -19.59 -11.75 6.73
CA GLN A 175 -19.62 -10.28 6.70
C GLN A 175 -18.76 -9.78 5.52
N ALA A 176 -19.36 -8.92 4.69
CA ALA A 176 -18.76 -8.36 3.49
C ALA A 176 -17.88 -7.13 3.79
N SER A 177 -16.85 -6.98 2.94
CA SER A 177 -15.84 -5.91 2.88
C SER A 177 -16.42 -4.49 2.89
N ASN A 178 -15.71 -3.57 3.56
CA ASN A 178 -15.97 -2.14 3.61
C ASN A 178 -16.03 -1.53 2.19
N GLY A 179 -17.23 -1.23 1.70
CA GLY A 179 -17.44 -0.60 0.39
C GLY A 179 -16.91 0.84 0.37
N GLN A 180 -16.08 1.18 -0.62
CA GLN A 180 -15.61 2.54 -0.89
C GLN A 180 -16.09 3.04 -2.26
N THR A 181 -15.86 4.30 -2.58
CA THR A 181 -16.05 4.87 -3.93
C THR A 181 -14.68 5.12 -4.53
N THR A 182 -14.41 4.61 -5.72
CA THR A 182 -13.13 4.77 -6.43
C THR A 182 -13.24 5.80 -7.55
N THR A 183 -12.14 6.48 -7.87
CA THR A 183 -12.02 7.42 -8.99
C THR A 183 -10.73 7.18 -9.74
N TRP A 184 -10.72 7.42 -11.04
CA TRP A 184 -9.50 7.43 -11.84
C TRP A 184 -9.67 8.33 -13.07
N LEU A 185 -8.53 8.73 -13.63
CA LEU A 185 -8.45 9.39 -14.93
C LEU A 185 -8.18 8.36 -16.00
N LYS A 186 -8.89 8.44 -17.12
CA LYS A 186 -8.54 7.74 -18.34
C LYS A 186 -8.21 8.79 -19.39
N HIS A 187 -6.98 8.74 -19.88
CA HIS A 187 -6.59 9.49 -21.07
C HIS A 187 -7.14 8.72 -22.26
N GLU A 188 -8.11 9.29 -22.98
CA GLU A 188 -8.53 8.68 -24.25
C GLU A 188 -7.45 8.92 -25.31
N THR A 189 -7.35 8.03 -26.30
CA THR A 189 -6.43 8.16 -27.45
C THR A 189 -6.75 9.36 -28.36
N HIS A 190 -7.63 10.27 -27.94
CA HIS A 190 -7.85 11.56 -28.59
C HIS A 190 -6.99 12.61 -27.88
N PRO A 191 -6.23 13.43 -28.62
CA PRO A 191 -4.96 13.93 -28.12
C PRO A 191 -5.00 14.97 -27.00
N LEU A 192 -6.16 15.35 -26.44
CA LEU A 192 -6.24 16.49 -25.53
C LEU A 192 -7.38 16.39 -24.48
N GLU A 193 -7.95 15.22 -24.19
CA GLU A 193 -9.05 15.14 -23.21
C GLU A 193 -8.82 14.05 -22.16
N ASP A 194 -9.08 14.42 -20.90
CA ASP A 194 -9.10 13.53 -19.75
C ASP A 194 -10.53 13.30 -19.27
N ASP A 195 -10.93 12.03 -19.22
CA ASP A 195 -12.18 11.62 -18.61
C ASP A 195 -11.96 11.25 -17.14
N VAL A 196 -12.68 11.91 -16.24
CA VAL A 196 -12.76 11.53 -14.82
C VAL A 196 -13.85 10.49 -14.65
N TYR A 197 -13.46 9.27 -14.30
CA TYR A 197 -14.40 8.20 -13.96
C TYR A 197 -14.63 8.14 -12.44
N LEU A 198 -15.87 7.82 -12.07
CA LEU A 198 -16.26 7.47 -10.72
C LEU A 198 -16.94 6.11 -10.72
N ARG A 199 -16.59 5.29 -9.72
CA ARG A 199 -17.19 3.99 -9.49
C ARG A 199 -17.61 3.85 -8.04
N ASN A 200 -18.84 3.39 -7.86
CA ASN A 200 -19.39 3.10 -6.55
C ASN A 200 -19.14 1.62 -6.21
N ASP A 201 -18.16 1.29 -5.37
CA ASP A 201 -17.90 -0.09 -4.92
C ASP A 201 -18.71 -0.47 -3.68
N THR A 202 -19.70 0.34 -3.31
CA THR A 202 -20.58 0.07 -2.18
C THR A 202 -21.85 -0.68 -2.61
N GLN A 203 -22.56 -1.24 -1.63
CA GLN A 203 -23.86 -1.89 -1.85
C GLN A 203 -25.03 -0.89 -1.86
N TRP A 204 -24.78 0.40 -1.69
CA TRP A 204 -25.80 1.43 -1.58
C TRP A 204 -25.65 2.48 -2.69
N PRO A 205 -26.75 3.07 -3.18
CA PRO A 205 -26.63 4.21 -4.07
C PRO A 205 -25.95 5.38 -3.36
N ILE A 206 -25.02 6.05 -4.05
CA ILE A 206 -24.32 7.24 -3.56
C ILE A 206 -24.64 8.44 -4.43
N VAL A 207 -24.47 9.62 -3.82
CA VAL A 207 -24.63 10.91 -4.46
C VAL A 207 -23.36 11.71 -4.23
N ILE A 208 -22.69 12.12 -5.30
CA ILE A 208 -21.56 13.06 -5.24
C ILE A 208 -22.13 14.44 -4.96
N THR A 209 -21.79 15.00 -3.80
CA THR A 209 -22.33 16.27 -3.31
C THR A 209 -21.44 17.46 -3.65
N THR A 210 -20.13 17.22 -3.78
CA THR A 210 -19.14 18.25 -4.09
C THR A 210 -18.05 17.63 -4.95
N PHE A 211 -17.64 18.35 -6.00
CA PHE A 211 -16.45 18.04 -6.78
C PHE A 211 -15.68 19.34 -7.02
N VAL A 212 -14.40 19.36 -6.66
CA VAL A 212 -13.55 20.56 -6.73
C VAL A 212 -12.39 20.29 -7.63
N LEU A 213 -12.24 21.10 -8.69
CA LEU A 213 -10.98 21.25 -9.40
C LEU A 213 -10.12 22.31 -8.70
N TYR A 214 -8.86 22.00 -8.43
CA TYR A 214 -7.91 22.92 -7.79
C TYR A 214 -6.53 22.86 -8.46
N ASP A 215 -5.71 23.90 -8.21
CA ASP A 215 -4.37 24.09 -8.79
C ASP A 215 -4.35 23.92 -10.32
N CYS A 216 -5.34 24.50 -11.00
CA CYS A 216 -5.52 24.32 -12.42
C CYS A 216 -4.64 25.26 -13.24
N ALA A 217 -3.95 24.69 -14.23
CA ALA A 217 -3.24 25.41 -15.28
C ALA A 217 -3.81 24.98 -16.64
N ASN A 218 -4.23 25.94 -17.45
CA ASN A 218 -4.67 25.73 -18.83
C ASN A 218 -5.78 24.68 -19.03
N ILE A 219 -6.82 24.61 -18.20
CA ILE A 219 -7.94 23.67 -18.38
C ILE A 219 -9.30 24.33 -18.70
N LYS A 220 -10.18 23.52 -19.27
CA LYS A 220 -11.60 23.75 -19.49
C LYS A 220 -12.36 22.50 -19.00
N PRO A 221 -13.29 22.61 -18.02
CA PRO A 221 -13.78 23.84 -17.40
C PRO A 221 -12.77 24.47 -16.42
N ALA A 222 -12.91 25.77 -16.16
CA ALA A 222 -12.08 26.47 -15.19
C ALA A 222 -12.18 25.84 -13.79
N CYS A 223 -11.10 26.01 -13.01
CA CYS A 223 -10.99 25.60 -11.61
C CYS A 223 -12.18 26.09 -10.79
N THR A 224 -13.16 25.22 -10.58
CA THR A 224 -14.42 25.56 -9.92
C THR A 224 -14.89 24.40 -9.05
N THR A 225 -15.56 24.77 -7.97
CA THR A 225 -16.34 23.82 -7.18
C THR A 225 -17.69 23.61 -7.85
N THR A 226 -18.05 22.35 -8.10
CA THR A 226 -19.33 21.95 -8.65
C THR A 226 -20.12 21.12 -7.63
N HIS A 227 -21.44 21.26 -7.66
CA HIS A 227 -22.40 20.55 -6.80
C HIS A 227 -23.35 19.72 -7.68
N PRO A 228 -22.89 18.60 -8.23
CA PRO A 228 -23.49 17.98 -9.42
C PRO A 228 -24.72 17.11 -9.14
N ASP A 229 -25.08 16.85 -7.86
CA ASP A 229 -26.06 15.82 -7.43
C ASP A 229 -25.92 14.52 -8.23
N PHE A 230 -24.67 14.11 -8.47
CA PHE A 230 -24.35 13.03 -9.40
C PHE A 230 -24.54 11.68 -8.73
N LYS A 231 -25.50 10.89 -9.24
CA LYS A 231 -25.91 9.62 -8.64
C LYS A 231 -25.18 8.44 -9.28
N LEU A 232 -24.69 7.56 -8.42
CA LEU A 232 -24.09 6.28 -8.79
C LEU A 232 -24.81 5.16 -8.06
N ALA A 233 -25.43 4.26 -8.83
CA ALA A 233 -26.00 3.02 -8.30
C ALA A 233 -24.88 2.11 -7.74
N PRO A 234 -25.20 1.13 -6.89
CA PRO A 234 -24.24 0.13 -6.43
C PRO A 234 -23.47 -0.51 -7.59
N HIS A 235 -22.16 -0.64 -7.46
CA HIS A 235 -21.23 -1.23 -8.45
C HIS A 235 -21.21 -0.53 -9.82
N GLN A 236 -21.83 0.65 -9.94
CA GLN A 236 -21.89 1.40 -11.18
C GLN A 236 -20.61 2.21 -11.39
N THR A 237 -20.11 2.19 -12.63
CA THR A 237 -19.06 3.09 -13.11
C THR A 237 -19.66 4.08 -14.11
N ARG A 238 -19.36 5.37 -13.98
CA ARG A 238 -19.78 6.41 -14.94
C ARG A 238 -18.70 7.48 -15.10
N ILE A 239 -18.66 8.07 -16.29
CA ILE A 239 -17.92 9.31 -16.53
C ILE A 239 -18.60 10.42 -15.73
N PHE A 240 -17.83 11.10 -14.91
CA PHE A 240 -18.28 12.22 -14.11
C PHE A 240 -18.10 13.54 -14.85
N MET A 241 -16.91 13.77 -15.41
CA MET A 241 -16.54 15.01 -16.07
C MET A 241 -15.46 14.74 -17.12
N GLN A 242 -15.48 15.53 -18.19
CA GLN A 242 -14.41 15.60 -19.17
C GLN A 242 -13.63 16.89 -18.95
N ILE A 243 -12.31 16.81 -19.00
CA ILE A 243 -11.39 17.92 -18.79
C ILE A 243 -10.54 18.03 -20.05
N ALA A 244 -10.60 19.19 -20.69
CA ALA A 244 -9.81 19.51 -21.88
C ALA A 244 -8.88 20.68 -21.56
N PRO A 245 -7.78 20.91 -22.29
CA PRO A 245 -7.03 22.12 -22.16
C PRO A 245 -7.83 23.34 -22.65
N ALA A 246 -7.58 24.50 -22.06
CA ALA A 246 -8.14 25.76 -22.56
C ALA A 246 -7.44 26.21 -23.85
N ASP A 247 -6.12 26.06 -23.92
CA ASP A 247 -5.28 26.20 -25.10
C ASP A 247 -4.78 24.81 -25.54
N PRO A 248 -5.24 24.29 -26.70
CA PRO A 248 -4.82 23.01 -27.27
C PRO A 248 -3.31 22.86 -27.50
N GLN A 249 -2.56 23.96 -27.58
CA GLN A 249 -1.12 23.96 -27.81
C GLN A 249 -0.31 24.05 -26.51
N GLY A 250 -0.95 24.35 -25.39
CA GLY A 250 -0.32 24.49 -24.08
C GLY A 250 -0.41 23.22 -23.24
N ALA A 251 0.61 22.96 -22.42
CA ALA A 251 0.49 21.95 -21.36
C ALA A 251 -0.61 22.37 -20.38
N TYR A 252 -1.35 21.40 -19.84
CA TYR A 252 -2.36 21.63 -18.82
C TYR A 252 -2.15 20.72 -17.62
N ALA A 253 -2.58 21.18 -16.44
CA ALA A 253 -2.48 20.47 -15.19
C ALA A 253 -3.68 20.81 -14.32
N PHE A 254 -4.14 19.87 -13.52
CA PHE A 254 -5.22 20.08 -12.57
C PHE A 254 -5.19 19.01 -11.49
N TYR A 255 -5.87 19.29 -10.40
CA TYR A 255 -6.15 18.33 -9.34
C TYR A 255 -7.64 18.31 -9.05
N TYR A 256 -8.11 17.20 -8.47
CA TYR A 256 -9.50 17.11 -8.06
C TYR A 256 -9.68 16.39 -6.74
N ARG A 257 -10.78 16.74 -6.06
CA ARG A 257 -11.29 16.04 -4.87
C ARG A 257 -12.80 16.06 -4.91
N PHE A 258 -13.44 15.08 -4.27
CA PHE A 258 -14.89 15.01 -4.21
C PHE A 258 -15.37 14.55 -2.84
N SER A 259 -16.65 14.75 -2.58
CA SER A 259 -17.36 14.26 -1.40
C SER A 259 -18.66 13.62 -1.84
N TYR A 260 -19.10 12.60 -1.10
CA TYR A 260 -20.33 11.88 -1.40
C TYR A 260 -21.14 11.60 -0.14
N ARG A 261 -22.41 11.26 -0.31
CA ARG A 261 -23.31 10.74 0.72
C ARG A 261 -24.08 9.54 0.20
N PHE A 262 -24.56 8.70 1.10
CA PHE A 262 -25.49 7.63 0.73
C PHE A 262 -26.90 8.20 0.46
N GLN A 263 -27.56 7.69 -0.58
CA GLN A 263 -28.97 7.96 -0.80
C GLN A 263 -29.79 6.93 0.00
N ILE A 264 -30.25 7.32 1.17
CA ILE A 264 -31.16 6.52 1.98
C ILE A 264 -32.58 6.78 1.43
N SER A 265 -33.19 5.78 0.81
CA SER A 265 -34.60 5.84 0.38
C SER A 265 -35.48 6.07 1.61
N GLN A 266 -36.28 7.14 1.61
CA GLN A 266 -37.40 7.28 2.54
C GLN A 266 -38.63 6.55 2.01
#